data_AF-A0AAD8C5C6-F1
#
_entry.id   AF-A0AAD8C5C6-F1
#
_cell.length_a   1.000
_cell.length_b   1.000
_cell.length_c   1.000
_cell.angle_alpha   90.00
_cell.angle_beta   90.00
_cell.angle_gamma   90.00
#
_symmetry.space_group_name_H-M   'P 1'
#
loop_
_entity.id
_entity.type
_entity.pdbx_description
1 polymer ?
#
loop_
_entity_poly.entity_id
_entity_poly.type
_entity_poly.pdbx_seq_one_letter_code
_entity_poly.pdbx_strand_id
1 'polypeptide(L)'
;MVREPLDRLISYYYFVRFGDDFRPTLRRKKSWDNESFDECVARDGKDCDPENLWVQIPYFCGHHADCWEPGSSWALEEAKRNLLHHYLLVGITEELRDFIAILEATLPRFFKGATRLYAEGHDVKRRKKKRTVQATPTTLTKLNKSLVWKLEKDFFEFAAKLFQYHKQLVFENGTGGHKSHLRKTAKKIPAKSQTIEKIQMSPIWRMENEFYEFALDHFHYIKHQMFENLNGELLVRDGKFMFEKLRPKVSTPDLEN
;
A
#
# COMPACT_ATOMS: atom_id res chain seq x y z
N MET A 1 2.03 -1.21 0.96
CA MET A 1 2.29 -0.73 2.32
C MET A 1 1.58 -1.66 3.28
N VAL A 2 2.17 -1.88 4.44
CA VAL A 2 1.64 -2.73 5.53
C VAL A 2 1.25 -1.81 6.69
N ARG A 3 0.35 -2.26 7.55
CA ARG A 3 -0.12 -1.57 8.77
C ARG A 3 -0.19 -2.57 9.91
N GLU A 4 -0.10 -2.10 11.15
CA GLU A 4 -0.28 -2.98 12.31
C GLU A 4 -1.63 -3.74 12.21
N PRO A 5 -1.64 -5.08 12.34
CA PRO A 5 -2.81 -5.91 12.05
C PRO A 5 -4.06 -5.57 12.86
N LEU A 6 -3.94 -5.36 14.17
CA LEU A 6 -5.08 -5.07 15.03
C LEU A 6 -5.67 -3.69 14.74
N ASP A 7 -4.81 -2.69 14.58
CA ASP A 7 -5.16 -1.32 14.32
C ASP A 7 -5.77 -1.15 12.91
N ARG A 8 -5.35 -2.01 11.96
CA ARG A 8 -6.00 -2.22 10.65
C ARG A 8 -7.42 -2.81 10.82
N LEU A 9 -7.57 -3.88 11.60
CA LEU A 9 -8.86 -4.52 11.84
C LEU A 9 -9.86 -3.56 12.51
N ILE A 10 -9.44 -2.88 13.58
CA ILE A 10 -10.26 -1.87 14.29
C ILE A 10 -10.66 -0.74 13.34
N SER A 11 -9.71 -0.25 12.53
CA SER A 11 -9.98 0.78 11.52
C SER A 11 -11.04 0.34 10.51
N TYR A 12 -10.99 -0.91 10.06
CA TYR A 12 -11.97 -1.48 9.14
C TYR A 12 -13.34 -1.70 9.81
N TYR A 13 -13.35 -2.22 11.04
CA TYR A 13 -14.56 -2.47 11.84
C TYR A 13 -15.40 -1.20 11.98
N TYR A 14 -14.77 -0.08 12.30
CA TYR A 14 -15.46 1.19 12.42
C TYR A 14 -15.74 1.87 11.07
N PHE A 15 -14.90 1.63 10.06
CA PHE A 15 -15.16 2.13 8.71
C PHE A 15 -16.46 1.57 8.13
N VAL A 16 -16.77 0.29 8.32
CA VAL A 16 -18.01 -0.30 7.79
C VAL A 16 -19.28 0.14 8.54
N ARG A 17 -19.14 0.72 9.74
CA ARG A 17 -20.22 1.27 10.57
C ARG A 17 -20.40 2.77 10.36
N PHE A 18 -19.34 3.54 10.54
CA PHE A 18 -19.39 5.01 10.56
C PHE A 18 -18.94 5.67 9.27
N GLY A 19 -18.34 4.91 8.33
CA GLY A 19 -17.82 5.46 7.09
C GLY A 19 -16.57 6.30 7.30
N ASP A 20 -16.38 7.27 6.40
CA ASP A 20 -15.19 8.07 6.29
C ASP A 20 -15.51 9.53 5.96
N ASP A 21 -14.57 10.41 6.29
CA ASP A 21 -14.62 11.83 5.97
C ASP A 21 -14.42 12.14 4.47
N PHE A 22 -13.87 11.19 3.70
CA PHE A 22 -13.61 11.37 2.27
C PHE A 22 -14.89 11.24 1.42
N ARG A 23 -15.81 10.35 1.80
CA ARG A 23 -17.14 10.18 1.17
C ARG A 23 -18.23 10.04 2.23
N PRO A 24 -18.53 11.11 2.99
CA PRO A 24 -19.41 11.05 4.16
C PRO A 24 -20.86 10.73 3.79
N THR A 25 -21.27 11.00 2.55
CA THR A 25 -22.65 10.73 2.09
C THR A 25 -22.91 9.27 1.75
N LEU A 26 -21.88 8.42 1.67
CA LEU A 26 -22.05 7.00 1.34
C LEU A 26 -22.30 6.19 2.61
N ARG A 27 -23.54 5.71 2.76
CA ARG A 27 -23.88 4.75 3.82
C ARG A 27 -23.15 3.43 3.56
N ARG A 28 -22.49 2.93 4.60
CA ARG A 28 -21.71 1.70 4.55
C ARG A 28 -22.57 0.49 4.89
N LYS A 29 -22.06 -0.71 4.55
CA LYS A 29 -22.81 -1.96 4.66
C LYS A 29 -23.34 -2.22 6.06
N LYS A 30 -22.74 -1.69 7.13
CA LYS A 30 -23.17 -1.91 8.52
C LYS A 30 -23.49 -0.61 9.25
N SER A 31 -23.97 0.41 8.54
CA SER A 31 -24.22 1.73 9.15
C SER A 31 -25.38 1.78 10.15
N TRP A 32 -26.10 0.68 10.36
CA TRP A 32 -27.12 0.56 11.39
C TRP A 32 -26.55 0.03 12.72
N ASP A 33 -25.33 -0.49 12.69
CA ASP A 33 -24.68 -1.11 13.85
C ASP A 33 -23.76 -0.09 14.52
N ASN A 34 -24.06 0.21 15.79
CA ASN A 34 -23.30 1.15 16.62
C ASN A 34 -22.48 0.44 17.71
N GLU A 35 -22.44 -0.90 17.69
CA GLU A 35 -21.67 -1.70 18.63
C GLU A 35 -20.18 -1.35 18.58
N SER A 36 -19.57 -1.20 19.76
CA SER A 36 -18.13 -0.99 19.89
C SER A 36 -17.34 -2.27 19.57
N PHE A 37 -16.08 -2.10 19.20
CA PHE A 37 -15.20 -3.24 18.94
C PHE A 37 -15.05 -4.13 20.18
N ASP A 38 -14.96 -3.54 21.37
CA ASP A 38 -14.87 -4.28 22.64
C ASP A 38 -16.11 -5.12 22.92
N GLU A 39 -17.31 -4.59 22.70
CA GLU A 39 -18.57 -5.34 22.85
C GLU A 39 -18.63 -6.50 21.85
N CYS A 40 -18.24 -6.26 20.60
CA CYS A 40 -18.15 -7.31 19.60
C CYS A 40 -17.22 -8.45 20.07
N VAL A 41 -16.02 -8.12 20.56
CA VAL A 41 -15.03 -9.11 21.01
C VAL A 41 -15.52 -9.85 22.25
N ALA A 42 -16.21 -9.17 23.18
CA ALA A 42 -16.74 -9.77 24.38
C ALA A 42 -17.79 -10.86 24.10
N ARG A 43 -18.56 -10.72 23.01
CA ARG A 43 -19.57 -11.69 22.57
C ARG A 43 -19.13 -12.61 21.42
N ASP A 44 -17.84 -12.63 21.10
CA ASP A 44 -17.26 -13.41 20.00
C ASP A 44 -17.94 -13.14 18.64
N GLY A 45 -18.10 -11.85 18.30
CA GLY A 45 -18.74 -11.41 17.08
C GLY A 45 -17.90 -11.64 15.82
N LYS A 46 -18.56 -12.05 14.72
CA LYS A 46 -17.91 -12.35 13.44
C LYS A 46 -17.07 -11.20 12.83
N ASP A 47 -17.37 -9.94 13.13
CA ASP A 47 -16.65 -8.79 12.55
C ASP A 47 -15.33 -8.46 13.24
N CYS A 48 -15.17 -8.95 14.46
CA CYS A 48 -13.99 -8.76 15.30
C CYS A 48 -13.28 -10.09 15.59
N ASP A 49 -13.72 -11.16 14.93
CA ASP A 49 -13.08 -12.47 14.96
C ASP A 49 -11.61 -12.33 14.50
N PRO A 50 -10.64 -12.91 15.24
CA PRO A 50 -9.24 -12.92 14.86
C PRO A 50 -8.94 -13.45 13.46
N GLU A 51 -9.78 -14.32 12.88
CA GLU A 51 -9.62 -14.76 11.48
C GLU A 51 -9.61 -13.58 10.49
N ASN A 52 -10.30 -12.47 10.81
CA ASN A 52 -10.32 -11.26 9.97
C ASN A 52 -9.00 -10.48 9.99
N LEU A 53 -8.05 -10.86 10.84
CA LEU A 53 -6.68 -10.33 10.80
C LEU A 53 -5.93 -10.85 9.56
N TRP A 54 -6.24 -12.05 9.09
CA TRP A 54 -5.58 -12.73 7.97
C TRP A 54 -5.89 -12.06 6.63
N VAL A 55 -5.09 -11.05 6.29
CA VAL A 55 -5.29 -10.22 5.10
C VAL A 55 -3.96 -9.82 4.48
N GLN A 56 -2.99 -9.35 5.25
CA GLN A 56 -1.75 -8.84 4.66
C GLN A 56 -0.90 -10.01 4.16
N ILE A 57 -0.81 -11.11 4.93
CA ILE A 57 -0.10 -12.31 4.51
C ILE A 57 -0.64 -12.84 3.16
N PRO A 58 -1.94 -13.12 2.99
CA PRO A 58 -2.48 -13.56 1.69
C PRO A 58 -2.15 -12.62 0.53
N TYR A 59 -2.22 -11.30 0.74
CA TYR A 59 -1.93 -10.31 -0.31
C TYR A 59 -0.48 -10.35 -0.79
N PHE A 60 0.47 -10.67 0.08
CA PHE A 60 1.88 -10.81 -0.27
C PHE A 60 2.25 -12.24 -0.70
N CYS A 61 1.59 -13.25 -0.14
CA CYS A 61 1.73 -14.66 -0.55
C CYS A 61 1.24 -14.88 -1.98
N GLY A 62 0.12 -14.26 -2.37
CA GLY A 62 -0.37 -14.22 -3.74
C GLY A 62 -1.63 -15.05 -3.98
N HIS A 63 -1.71 -15.69 -5.15
CA HIS A 63 -2.93 -16.35 -5.63
C HIS A 63 -2.95 -17.87 -5.39
N HIS A 64 -1.97 -18.42 -4.67
CA HIS A 64 -1.98 -19.82 -4.26
C HIS A 64 -3.13 -20.07 -3.27
N ALA A 65 -3.77 -21.24 -3.34
CA ALA A 65 -4.92 -21.55 -2.48
C ALA A 65 -4.56 -21.45 -0.99
N ASP A 66 -3.42 -22.04 -0.60
CA ASP A 66 -2.91 -22.06 0.77
C ASP A 66 -2.61 -20.67 1.33
N CYS A 67 -2.45 -19.63 0.49
CA CYS A 67 -2.33 -18.25 0.97
C CYS A 67 -3.59 -17.78 1.71
N TRP A 68 -4.75 -18.33 1.37
CA TRP A 68 -6.06 -17.94 1.88
C TRP A 68 -6.55 -18.82 3.03
N GLU A 69 -5.73 -19.79 3.47
CA GLU A 69 -6.00 -20.59 4.66
C GLU A 69 -5.46 -19.85 5.91
N PRO A 70 -6.33 -19.37 6.81
CA PRO A 70 -5.90 -18.65 7.99
C PRO A 70 -4.98 -19.49 8.88
N GLY A 71 -3.80 -18.96 9.20
CA GLY A 71 -2.84 -19.64 10.08
C GLY A 71 -1.86 -20.57 9.36
N SER A 72 -1.83 -20.57 8.03
CA SER A 72 -0.84 -21.33 7.26
C SER A 72 0.58 -20.77 7.44
N SER A 73 1.47 -21.55 8.06
CA SER A 73 2.88 -21.18 8.25
C SER A 73 3.63 -21.05 6.91
N TRP A 74 3.29 -21.91 5.96
CA TRP A 74 3.81 -21.81 4.60
C TRP A 74 3.45 -20.48 3.95
N ALA A 75 2.20 -20.02 4.10
CA ALA A 75 1.76 -18.74 3.53
C ALA A 75 2.51 -17.54 4.13
N LEU A 76 2.81 -17.57 5.43
CA LEU A 76 3.63 -16.57 6.10
C LEU A 76 5.05 -16.52 5.50
N GLU A 77 5.71 -17.67 5.39
CA GLU A 77 7.07 -17.74 4.83
C GLU A 77 7.11 -17.32 3.36
N GLU A 78 6.11 -17.72 2.57
CA GLU A 78 6.00 -17.32 1.17
C GLU A 78 5.73 -15.81 1.02
N ALA A 79 4.93 -15.21 1.91
CA ALA A 79 4.72 -13.77 1.95
C ALA A 79 6.01 -13.00 2.25
N LYS A 80 6.83 -13.47 3.21
CA LYS A 80 8.15 -12.89 3.51
C LYS A 80 9.10 -13.01 2.31
N ARG A 81 9.15 -14.19 1.68
CA ARG A 81 9.95 -14.44 0.47
C ARG A 81 9.56 -13.48 -0.66
N ASN A 82 8.27 -13.34 -0.93
CA ASN A 82 7.77 -12.45 -1.97
C ASN A 82 8.10 -10.99 -1.67
N LEU A 83 7.94 -10.55 -0.41
CA LEU A 83 8.31 -9.21 0.04
C LEU A 83 9.78 -8.89 -0.29
N LEU A 84 10.70 -9.81 -0.02
CA LEU A 84 12.13 -9.61 -0.27
C LEU A 84 12.50 -9.65 -1.76
N HIS A 85 11.91 -10.56 -2.52
CA HIS A 85 12.39 -10.88 -3.88
C HIS A 85 11.58 -10.23 -5.01
N HIS A 86 10.34 -9.80 -4.76
CA HIS A 86 9.42 -9.38 -5.82
C HIS A 86 8.85 -7.97 -5.61
N TYR A 87 9.05 -7.36 -4.45
CA TYR A 87 8.67 -5.96 -4.21
C TYR A 87 9.89 -5.07 -4.26
N LEU A 88 9.80 -3.96 -5.00
CA LEU A 88 10.85 -2.93 -5.01
C LEU A 88 11.03 -2.30 -3.63
N LEU A 89 9.91 -1.99 -2.96
CA LEU A 89 9.87 -1.38 -1.64
C LEU A 89 8.50 -1.61 -1.02
N VAL A 90 8.48 -1.95 0.27
CA VAL A 90 7.26 -2.06 1.07
C VAL A 90 7.34 -1.09 2.22
N GLY A 91 6.45 -0.10 2.24
CA GLY A 91 6.38 0.90 3.31
C GLY A 91 5.42 0.54 4.44
N ILE A 92 5.61 1.21 5.57
CA ILE A 92 4.76 1.13 6.76
C ILE A 92 3.82 2.34 6.79
N THR A 93 2.54 2.11 7.10
CA THR A 93 1.49 3.14 7.03
C THR A 93 1.74 4.28 8.00
N GLU A 94 2.27 3.94 9.17
CA GLU A 94 2.65 4.82 10.27
C GLU A 94 3.85 5.71 9.88
N GLU A 95 4.73 5.25 8.99
CA GLU A 95 5.92 5.95 8.47
C GLU A 95 5.79 6.37 6.99
N LEU A 96 4.57 6.74 6.58
CA LEU A 96 4.27 7.10 5.18
C LEU A 96 5.18 8.21 4.62
N ARG A 97 5.58 9.19 5.44
CA ARG A 97 6.48 10.27 5.00
C ARG A 97 7.82 9.73 4.54
N ASP A 98 8.39 8.81 5.30
CA ASP A 98 9.71 8.24 5.02
C ASP A 98 9.64 7.28 3.83
N PHE A 99 8.52 6.56 3.70
CA PHE A 99 8.26 5.74 2.50
C PHE A 99 8.21 6.59 1.22
N ILE A 100 7.56 7.76 1.27
CA ILE A 100 7.53 8.70 0.14
C ILE A 100 8.94 9.24 -0.16
N ALA A 101 9.74 9.54 0.87
CA ALA A 101 11.12 10.01 0.70
C ALA A 101 12.02 8.95 0.03
N ILE A 102 11.91 7.68 0.46
CA ILE A 102 12.63 6.57 -0.18
C ILE A 102 12.19 6.42 -1.64
N LEU A 103 10.89 6.50 -1.93
CA LEU A 103 10.39 6.43 -3.31
C LEU A 103 10.86 7.60 -4.18
N GLU A 104 10.94 8.80 -3.63
CA GLU A 104 11.47 9.97 -4.33
C GLU A 104 12.95 9.81 -4.69
N ALA A 105 13.76 9.26 -3.77
CA ALA A 105 15.17 8.96 -4.02
C ALA A 105 15.38 7.78 -4.98
N THR A 106 14.57 6.71 -4.86
CA THR A 106 14.71 5.47 -5.64
C THR A 106 14.13 5.61 -7.05
N LEU A 107 13.01 6.30 -7.18
CA LEU A 107 12.22 6.44 -8.40
C LEU A 107 11.91 7.92 -8.70
N PRO A 108 12.92 8.78 -8.86
CA PRO A 108 12.73 10.23 -8.99
C PRO A 108 11.89 10.61 -10.20
N ARG A 109 11.96 9.84 -11.28
CA ARG A 109 11.11 10.04 -12.47
C ARG A 109 9.61 10.07 -12.14
N PHE A 110 9.23 9.28 -11.14
CA PHE A 110 7.86 9.04 -10.72
C PHE A 110 7.46 9.86 -9.49
N PHE A 111 8.40 10.17 -8.61
CA PHE A 111 8.13 10.71 -7.27
C PHE A 111 8.94 11.98 -6.94
N LYS A 112 9.65 12.59 -7.89
CA LYS A 112 10.32 13.87 -7.67
C LYS A 112 9.30 14.92 -7.19
N GLY A 113 9.63 15.55 -6.07
CA GLY A 113 8.79 16.51 -5.36
C GLY A 113 7.70 15.89 -4.47
N ALA A 114 7.58 14.56 -4.37
CA ALA A 114 6.49 13.91 -3.64
C ALA A 114 6.59 14.15 -2.12
N THR A 115 7.79 14.14 -1.54
CA THR A 115 8.00 14.40 -0.11
C THR A 115 7.56 15.81 0.24
N ARG A 116 7.91 16.77 -0.62
CA ARG A 116 7.45 18.16 -0.51
C ARG A 116 5.93 18.24 -0.63
N LEU A 117 5.34 17.65 -1.67
CA LEU A 117 3.88 17.64 -1.86
C LEU A 117 3.13 17.00 -0.69
N TYR A 118 3.71 15.99 -0.05
CA TYR A 118 3.14 15.35 1.13
C TYR A 118 3.17 16.28 2.36
N ALA A 119 4.32 16.93 2.61
CA ALA A 119 4.44 17.93 3.67
C ALA A 119 3.50 19.13 3.43
N GLU A 120 3.29 19.47 2.16
CA GLU A 120 2.42 20.54 1.70
C GLU A 120 0.93 20.14 1.58
N GLY A 121 0.49 18.89 1.69
CA GLY A 121 -0.95 18.54 1.77
C GLY A 121 -1.93 19.25 0.80
N HIS A 122 -1.85 18.95 -0.50
CA HIS A 122 -2.76 19.53 -1.51
C HIS A 122 -4.19 18.98 -1.52
N ASP A 123 -5.15 19.86 -1.78
CA ASP A 123 -6.57 19.52 -1.96
C ASP A 123 -6.79 18.86 -3.32
N VAL A 124 -6.70 17.53 -3.39
CA VAL A 124 -7.12 16.80 -4.59
C VAL A 124 -8.65 16.79 -4.63
N LYS A 125 -9.25 17.88 -5.13
CA LYS A 125 -10.67 17.93 -5.50
C LYS A 125 -10.96 16.85 -6.55
N ARG A 126 -11.27 15.64 -6.12
CA ARG A 126 -11.57 14.53 -7.04
C ARG A 126 -12.97 14.67 -7.61
N ARG A 127 -13.04 14.69 -8.95
CA ARG A 127 -14.28 14.49 -9.73
C ARG A 127 -15.11 13.36 -9.13
N LYS A 128 -16.34 13.66 -8.71
CA LYS A 128 -17.31 12.64 -8.26
C LYS A 128 -17.58 11.68 -9.44
N LYS A 129 -17.23 10.39 -9.30
CA LYS A 129 -17.67 9.35 -10.24
C LYS A 129 -19.19 9.18 -10.06
N LYS A 130 -19.97 9.38 -11.12
CA LYS A 130 -21.40 9.04 -11.14
C LYS A 130 -21.57 7.53 -10.88
N ARG A 131 -22.62 7.15 -10.14
CA ARG A 131 -22.92 5.77 -9.75
C ARG A 131 -23.17 4.91 -11.00
N THR A 132 -22.33 3.91 -11.25
CA THR A 132 -22.52 2.97 -12.36
C THR A 132 -23.51 1.89 -11.94
N VAL A 133 -24.62 1.76 -12.66
CA VAL A 133 -25.57 0.63 -12.51
C VAL A 133 -24.98 -0.58 -13.24
N GLN A 134 -25.01 -1.77 -12.62
CA GLN A 134 -24.47 -2.98 -13.24
C GLN A 134 -25.46 -3.62 -14.22
N ALA A 135 -24.94 -4.12 -15.35
CA ALA A 135 -25.71 -4.76 -16.40
C ALA A 135 -26.03 -6.24 -16.09
N THR A 136 -27.15 -6.74 -16.60
CA THR A 136 -27.62 -8.12 -16.41
C THR A 136 -26.81 -9.15 -17.21
N PRO A 137 -26.83 -10.45 -16.81
CA PRO A 137 -25.93 -11.47 -17.36
C PRO A 137 -26.11 -11.73 -18.86
N THR A 138 -27.37 -11.70 -19.31
CA THR A 138 -27.74 -11.82 -20.73
C THR A 138 -27.18 -10.67 -21.57
N THR A 139 -27.04 -9.47 -20.97
CA THR A 139 -26.45 -8.27 -21.57
C THR A 139 -24.92 -8.42 -21.73
N LEU A 140 -24.24 -8.99 -20.73
CA LEU A 140 -22.78 -9.24 -20.77
C LEU A 140 -22.39 -10.29 -21.83
N THR A 141 -23.17 -11.36 -21.97
CA THR A 141 -22.91 -12.39 -23.00
C THR A 141 -23.12 -11.91 -24.43
N LYS A 142 -23.99 -10.91 -24.66
CA LYS A 142 -24.16 -10.27 -25.96
C LYS A 142 -23.05 -9.26 -26.25
N LEU A 143 -22.59 -8.53 -25.23
CA LEU A 143 -21.48 -7.56 -25.33
C LEU A 143 -20.14 -8.25 -25.58
N ASN A 144 -19.81 -9.34 -24.87
CA ASN A 144 -18.51 -10.01 -24.96
C ASN A 144 -18.23 -10.68 -26.31
N LYS A 145 -19.27 -10.91 -27.11
CA LYS A 145 -19.16 -11.49 -28.46
C LYS A 145 -19.03 -10.42 -29.55
N SER A 146 -19.26 -9.15 -29.24
CA SER A 146 -19.12 -8.03 -30.17
C SER A 146 -17.64 -7.72 -30.42
N LEU A 147 -17.29 -7.42 -31.68
CA LEU A 147 -15.96 -6.94 -32.06
C LEU A 147 -15.52 -5.73 -31.23
N VAL A 148 -16.47 -4.89 -30.82
CA VAL A 148 -16.23 -3.68 -30.03
C VAL A 148 -15.72 -3.99 -28.61
N TRP A 149 -16.20 -5.05 -27.93
CA TRP A 149 -15.73 -5.44 -26.59
C TRP A 149 -14.29 -5.98 -26.61
N LYS A 150 -13.91 -6.67 -27.69
CA LYS A 150 -12.53 -7.10 -27.90
C LYS A 150 -11.60 -5.90 -28.10
N LEU A 151 -11.99 -4.95 -28.95
CA LEU A 151 -11.25 -3.71 -29.19
C LEU A 151 -11.14 -2.83 -27.93
N GLU A 152 -12.14 -2.83 -27.03
CA GLU A 152 -12.07 -2.12 -25.73
C GLU A 152 -11.20 -2.83 -24.67
N LYS A 153 -11.23 -4.17 -24.59
CA LYS A 153 -10.34 -4.94 -23.71
C LYS A 153 -8.86 -4.78 -24.14
N ASP A 154 -8.61 -4.74 -25.44
CA ASP A 154 -7.29 -4.41 -26.02
C ASP A 154 -6.89 -2.95 -25.71
N PHE A 155 -7.82 -1.99 -25.83
CA PHE A 155 -7.58 -0.60 -25.44
C PHE A 155 -7.29 -0.44 -23.92
N PHE A 156 -7.90 -1.23 -23.02
CA PHE A 156 -7.58 -1.28 -21.58
C PHE A 156 -6.18 -1.88 -21.32
N GLU A 157 -5.82 -2.94 -22.02
CA GLU A 157 -4.47 -3.51 -21.99
C GLU A 157 -3.42 -2.55 -22.57
N PHE A 158 -3.78 -1.74 -23.57
CA PHE A 158 -2.94 -0.65 -24.11
C PHE A 158 -2.84 0.56 -23.17
N ALA A 159 -3.94 0.97 -22.52
CA ALA A 159 -3.94 2.06 -21.54
C ALA A 159 -3.15 1.71 -20.26
N ALA A 160 -3.16 0.43 -19.83
CA ALA A 160 -2.28 -0.08 -18.76
C ALA A 160 -0.79 0.02 -19.17
N LYS A 161 -0.48 -0.20 -20.45
CA LYS A 161 0.86 0.01 -21.03
C LYS A 161 1.22 1.49 -21.20
N LEU A 162 0.26 2.35 -21.58
CA LEU A 162 0.45 3.81 -21.74
C LEU A 162 0.60 4.53 -20.38
N PHE A 163 -0.03 4.04 -19.30
CA PHE A 163 0.15 4.52 -17.92
C PHE A 163 1.51 4.14 -17.33
N GLN A 164 2.06 2.98 -17.73
CA GLN A 164 3.46 2.62 -17.51
C GLN A 164 4.45 3.52 -18.28
N TYR A 165 4.04 4.13 -19.40
CA TYR A 165 4.90 4.98 -20.24
C TYR A 165 4.84 6.49 -19.91
N HIS A 166 3.71 7.02 -19.39
CA HIS A 166 3.45 8.46 -19.19
C HIS A 166 3.66 9.05 -17.78
N LYS A 167 3.98 8.30 -16.72
CA LYS A 167 4.36 8.89 -15.41
C LYS A 167 5.80 9.43 -15.45
N GLN A 168 6.16 9.99 -16.61
CA GLN A 168 7.49 10.05 -17.18
C GLN A 168 7.88 11.48 -17.60
N LEU A 169 7.00 12.50 -17.47
CA LEU A 169 7.24 13.83 -18.08
C LEU A 169 6.70 15.14 -17.41
N VAL A 170 5.89 15.22 -16.34
CA VAL A 170 5.12 16.49 -16.11
C VAL A 170 4.90 16.94 -14.64
N PHE A 171 5.61 18.02 -14.23
CA PHE A 171 5.20 19.34 -13.62
C PHE A 171 4.22 19.42 -12.41
N GLU A 172 4.10 20.48 -11.58
CA GLU A 172 4.87 21.67 -11.11
C GLU A 172 4.17 22.30 -9.85
N ASN A 173 4.77 23.34 -9.27
CA ASN A 173 4.66 23.92 -7.91
C ASN A 173 3.32 24.48 -7.35
N GLY A 174 3.29 24.60 -6.02
CA GLY A 174 2.38 25.34 -5.12
C GLY A 174 2.32 24.54 -3.82
N THR A 175 2.85 24.97 -2.67
CA THR A 175 2.30 25.68 -1.47
C THR A 175 1.32 24.92 -0.58
N GLY A 176 1.66 24.82 0.72
CA GLY A 176 1.23 23.72 1.59
C GLY A 176 0.12 23.90 2.64
N GLY A 177 -0.24 22.80 3.31
CA GLY A 177 -1.15 22.67 4.46
C GLY A 177 -1.68 21.24 4.75
N HIS A 178 -1.53 20.75 6.00
CA HIS A 178 -2.35 19.83 6.82
C HIS A 178 -3.27 18.69 6.27
N LYS A 179 -3.31 18.37 4.96
CA LYS A 179 -4.32 17.49 4.33
C LYS A 179 -3.78 16.23 3.66
N SER A 180 -2.58 15.78 4.02
CA SER A 180 -1.94 14.56 3.48
C SER A 180 -2.72 13.25 3.76
N HIS A 181 -3.58 13.23 4.77
CA HIS A 181 -4.42 12.08 5.13
C HIS A 181 -5.80 12.18 4.48
N LEU A 182 -5.93 11.59 3.28
CA LEU A 182 -7.13 11.71 2.44
C LEU A 182 -8.40 11.05 2.99
N ARG A 183 -8.27 10.01 3.82
CA ARG A 183 -9.41 9.25 4.34
C ARG A 183 -9.16 8.87 5.79
N LYS A 184 -10.01 9.35 6.68
CA LYS A 184 -10.07 8.96 8.08
C LYS A 184 -11.43 8.33 8.36
N THR A 185 -11.42 7.27 9.16
CA THR A 185 -12.67 6.69 9.68
C THR A 185 -13.36 7.73 10.54
N ALA A 186 -14.64 8.02 10.26
CA ALA A 186 -15.35 9.16 10.85
C ALA A 186 -15.43 9.12 12.38
N LYS A 187 -15.54 7.90 12.94
CA LYS A 187 -15.54 7.65 14.38
C LYS A 187 -14.74 6.37 14.65
N LYS A 188 -13.72 6.44 15.50
CA LYS A 188 -12.93 5.29 15.96
C LYS A 188 -12.88 5.35 17.49
N ILE A 189 -13.26 4.26 18.16
CA ILE A 189 -13.11 4.13 19.61
C ILE A 189 -11.88 3.25 19.86
N PRO A 190 -10.88 3.69 20.63
CA PRO A 190 -9.75 2.85 21.01
C PRO A 190 -10.22 1.59 21.74
N ALA A 191 -9.62 0.44 21.42
CA ALA A 191 -9.91 -0.81 22.11
C ALA A 191 -9.33 -0.78 23.53
N LYS A 192 -9.99 -1.48 24.47
CA LYS A 192 -9.52 -1.66 25.85
C LYS A 192 -8.34 -2.65 25.88
N SER A 193 -7.48 -2.52 26.88
CA SER A 193 -6.32 -3.42 27.07
C SER A 193 -6.72 -4.90 27.12
N GLN A 194 -7.80 -5.23 27.82
CA GLN A 194 -8.34 -6.60 27.90
C GLN A 194 -8.72 -7.17 26.52
N THR A 195 -9.31 -6.34 25.66
CA THR A 195 -9.69 -6.70 24.29
C THR A 195 -8.45 -6.94 23.43
N ILE A 196 -7.45 -6.06 23.56
CA ILE A 196 -6.16 -6.18 22.87
C ILE A 196 -5.49 -7.51 23.26
N GLU A 197 -5.36 -7.78 24.55
CA GLU A 197 -4.78 -9.02 25.07
C GLU A 197 -5.53 -10.26 24.55
N LYS A 198 -6.87 -10.23 24.53
CA LYS A 198 -7.68 -11.32 23.98
C LYS A 198 -7.37 -11.61 22.51
N ILE A 199 -7.22 -10.58 21.68
CA ILE A 199 -6.87 -10.76 20.26
C ILE A 199 -5.42 -11.23 20.09
N GLN A 200 -4.49 -10.70 20.89
CA GLN A 200 -3.07 -11.04 20.85
C GLN A 200 -2.77 -12.49 21.25
N MET A 201 -3.66 -13.12 22.01
CA MET A 201 -3.57 -14.56 22.29
C MET A 201 -3.79 -15.44 21.05
N SER A 202 -4.44 -14.93 20.00
CA SER A 202 -4.74 -15.73 18.80
C SER A 202 -3.49 -16.04 17.97
N PRO A 203 -3.38 -17.24 17.37
CA PRO A 203 -2.27 -17.58 16.47
C PRO A 203 -2.26 -16.71 15.22
N ILE A 204 -3.44 -16.34 14.70
CA ILE A 204 -3.58 -15.50 13.51
C ILE A 204 -2.96 -14.11 13.74
N TRP A 205 -3.22 -13.49 14.90
CA TRP A 205 -2.58 -12.23 15.24
C TRP A 205 -1.07 -12.36 15.30
N ARG A 206 -0.53 -13.40 15.95
CA ARG A 206 0.93 -13.60 16.08
C ARG A 206 1.60 -13.66 14.72
N MET A 207 1.02 -14.40 13.77
CA MET A 207 1.58 -14.55 12.43
C MET A 207 1.50 -13.26 11.60
N GLU A 208 0.35 -12.58 11.60
CA GLU A 208 0.20 -11.29 10.93
C GLU A 208 1.11 -10.22 11.56
N ASN A 209 1.29 -10.25 12.88
CA ASN A 209 2.21 -9.35 13.58
C ASN A 209 3.66 -9.67 13.25
N GLU A 210 4.04 -10.94 13.20
CA GLU A 210 5.37 -11.37 12.76
C GLU A 210 5.69 -10.89 11.34
N PHE A 211 4.73 -10.99 10.41
CA PHE A 211 4.88 -10.45 9.07
C PHE A 211 5.03 -8.91 9.07
N TYR A 212 4.24 -8.22 9.89
CA TYR A 212 4.34 -6.76 10.04
C TYR A 212 5.70 -6.31 10.58
N GLU A 213 6.18 -6.92 11.66
CA GLU A 213 7.51 -6.62 12.24
C GLU A 213 8.63 -6.93 11.25
N PHE A 214 8.54 -8.04 10.52
CA PHE A 214 9.49 -8.36 9.46
C PHE A 214 9.52 -7.28 8.37
N ALA A 215 8.36 -6.79 7.93
CA ALA A 215 8.27 -5.72 6.95
C ALA A 215 8.79 -4.38 7.51
N LEU A 216 8.55 -4.10 8.79
CA LEU A 216 9.02 -2.91 9.50
C LEU A 216 10.55 -2.91 9.59
N ASP A 217 11.15 -4.00 10.05
CA ASP A 217 12.60 -4.17 10.16
C ASP A 217 13.27 -4.02 8.79
N HIS A 218 12.70 -4.63 7.75
CA HIS A 218 13.21 -4.51 6.39
C HIS A 218 13.12 -3.07 5.87
N PHE A 219 12.01 -2.38 6.14
CA PHE A 219 11.82 -0.98 5.78
C PHE A 219 12.82 -0.05 6.49
N HIS A 220 13.04 -0.25 7.79
CA HIS A 220 14.04 0.49 8.56
C HIS A 220 15.45 0.22 8.09
N TYR A 221 15.78 -1.03 7.75
CA TYR A 221 17.07 -1.39 7.16
C TYR A 221 17.33 -0.59 5.88
N ILE A 222 16.38 -0.57 4.93
CA ILE A 222 16.51 0.21 3.68
C ILE A 222 16.67 1.70 4.00
N LYS A 223 15.84 2.26 4.88
CA LYS A 223 15.91 3.66 5.32
C LYS A 223 17.29 4.01 5.87
N HIS A 224 17.85 3.19 6.76
CA HIS A 224 19.19 3.39 7.33
C HIS A 224 20.32 3.30 6.31
N GLN A 225 20.18 2.43 5.30
CA GLN A 225 21.16 2.31 4.22
C GLN A 225 21.13 3.52 3.27
N MET A 226 19.95 4.09 3.04
CA MET A 226 19.74 5.16 2.05
C MET A 226 19.93 6.56 2.61
N PHE A 227 19.62 6.78 3.88
CA PHE A 227 19.63 8.10 4.49
C PHE A 227 20.62 8.23 5.64
N GLU A 228 21.12 9.45 5.81
CA GLU A 228 21.80 9.93 7.01
C GLU A 228 20.89 10.92 7.72
N ASN A 229 20.89 10.87 9.05
CA ASN A 229 20.11 11.77 9.88
C ASN A 229 21.03 12.92 10.33
N LEU A 230 20.81 14.10 9.76
CA LEU A 230 21.54 15.33 10.10
C LEU A 230 20.52 16.32 10.65
N ASN A 231 20.61 16.61 11.96
CA ASN A 231 19.75 17.56 12.67
C ASN A 231 18.22 17.29 12.55
N GLY A 232 17.83 16.03 12.37
CA GLY A 232 16.41 15.64 12.21
C GLY A 232 15.90 15.66 10.77
N GLU A 233 16.75 16.01 9.80
CA GLU A 233 16.45 15.88 8.37
C GLU A 233 17.13 14.65 7.75
N LEU A 234 16.37 13.92 6.93
CA LEU A 234 16.85 12.76 6.19
C LEU A 234 17.54 13.24 4.91
N LEU A 235 18.87 13.15 4.86
CA LEU A 235 19.65 13.42 3.66
C LEU A 235 20.01 12.10 2.96
N VAL A 236 19.83 12.05 1.64
CA VAL A 236 20.21 10.89 0.84
C VAL A 236 21.73 10.76 0.90
N ARG A 237 22.23 9.56 1.24
CA ARG A 237 23.67 9.29 1.24
C ARG A 237 24.21 9.31 -0.18
N ASP A 238 25.36 9.95 -0.38
CA ASP A 238 26.06 9.92 -1.66
C ASP A 238 26.51 8.49 -2.02
N GLY A 239 26.62 8.23 -3.34
CA GLY A 239 26.87 6.89 -3.88
C GLY A 239 28.10 6.21 -3.29
N LYS A 240 27.89 5.07 -2.61
CA LYS A 240 28.94 4.29 -1.92
C LYS A 240 29.79 3.41 -2.84
N PHE A 241 29.62 3.48 -4.16
CA PHE A 241 30.38 2.63 -5.08
C PHE A 241 30.98 3.45 -6.22
N MET A 242 32.22 3.10 -6.57
CA MET A 242 32.92 3.63 -7.72
C MET A 242 33.43 2.46 -8.56
N PHE A 243 33.33 2.58 -9.88
CA PHE A 243 33.91 1.61 -10.78
C PHE A 243 35.39 1.95 -10.98
N GLU A 244 36.27 1.05 -10.55
CA GLU A 244 37.71 1.15 -10.80
C GLU A 244 38.17 0.09 -11.80
N LYS A 245 39.36 0.28 -12.38
CA LYS A 245 40.03 -0.69 -13.26
C LYS A 245 39.19 -1.13 -14.47
N LEU A 246 38.34 -0.25 -15.01
CA LEU A 246 37.71 -0.41 -16.31
C LEU A 246 38.81 -0.46 -17.39
N ARG A 247 39.13 -1.65 -17.90
CA ARG A 247 40.11 -1.85 -18.98
C ARG A 247 39.41 -2.18 -20.30
N PRO A 248 39.98 -1.84 -21.47
CA PRO A 248 40.95 -0.78 -21.75
C PRO A 248 40.46 0.22 -22.82
N LYS A 249 40.85 1.48 -22.64
CA LYS A 249 40.88 2.47 -23.72
C LYS A 249 42.20 2.30 -24.46
N VAL A 250 42.18 1.58 -25.57
CA VAL A 250 43.27 1.59 -26.56
C VAL A 250 42.76 2.39 -27.76
N SER A 251 43.17 3.65 -27.86
CA SER A 251 43.18 4.37 -29.12
C SER A 251 44.59 4.20 -29.69
N THR A 252 44.78 3.22 -30.58
CA THR A 252 45.92 3.24 -31.48
C THR A 252 45.72 4.39 -32.46
N PRO A 253 46.63 5.36 -32.56
CA PRO A 253 46.70 6.21 -33.73
C PRO A 253 47.35 5.37 -34.83
N ASP A 254 46.58 5.01 -35.86
CA ASP A 254 47.17 4.54 -37.11
C ASP A 254 47.81 5.76 -37.79
N LEU A 255 49.06 6.01 -37.42
CA LEU A 255 50.02 6.80 -38.18
C LEU A 255 51.18 5.87 -38.50
N GLU A 256 51.14 5.27 -39.69
CA GLU A 256 52.35 4.99 -40.47
C GLU A 256 51.96 4.93 -41.96
N ASN A 257 52.35 6.01 -42.65
CA ASN A 257 52.64 6.23 -44.08
C ASN A 257 51.96 5.38 -45.15
#